data_AF-A0A965C048-F1
#
_entry.id   AF-A0A965C048-F1
#
_cell.length_a   1.000
_cell.length_b   1.000
_cell.length_c   1.000
_cell.angle_alpha   90.00
_cell.angle_beta   90.00
_cell.angle_gamma   90.00
#
_symmetry.space_group_name_H-M   'P 1'
#
loop_
_entity.id
_entity.type
_entity.pdbx_description
1 polymer ?
#
loop_
_entity_poly.entity_id
_entity_poly.type
_entity_poly.pdbx_seq_one_letter_code
_entity_poly.pdbx_strand_id
1 'polypeptide(L)'
;MNAVMLTSYPRTLTVVAALLTLLMLAYGGVMDAVYPSLLGVFEWLETTWFGVIGKTWGAAFAFVEAVHLLGLALLGGCVLAGDGRLLGVVLTDVPVQTVVERTHRVFVFGLSICLVTGIFMACGVATKIYYLPVYWFKMLALSAGMLFHFQIRRPLLGHDIQNLNPVVVKMVAVASMLVWFMVAATGRWIGFSG
;
A
#
# COMPACT_ATOMS: atom_id res chain seq x y z
N MET A 1 -2.96 21.87 24.16
CA MET A 1 -2.32 21.42 22.90
C MET A 1 -2.23 22.62 21.97
N ASN A 2 -1.01 23.08 21.66
CA ASN A 2 -0.77 24.38 21.04
C ASN A 2 -1.29 24.44 19.59
N ALA A 3 -2.12 25.44 19.27
CA ALA A 3 -2.65 25.70 17.93
C ALA A 3 -1.56 25.88 16.84
N VAL A 4 -0.32 26.16 17.27
CA VAL A 4 0.88 26.24 16.42
C VAL A 4 1.32 24.87 15.87
N MET A 5 1.13 23.78 16.62
CA MET A 5 1.47 22.43 16.13
C MET A 5 0.53 21.96 15.01
N LEU A 6 -0.75 22.35 15.08
CA LEU A 6 -1.78 22.01 14.10
C LEU A 6 -1.56 22.69 12.75
N THR A 7 -0.96 23.89 12.77
CA THR A 7 -0.74 24.72 11.58
C THR A 7 0.61 24.46 10.90
N SER A 8 1.63 24.01 11.65
CA SER A 8 2.98 23.74 11.10
C SER A 8 3.09 22.44 10.29
N TYR A 9 2.22 21.45 10.52
CA TYR A 9 2.30 20.13 9.85
C TYR A 9 0.95 19.65 9.31
N PRO A 10 0.30 20.42 8.40
CA PRO A 10 -1.04 20.10 7.92
C PRO A 10 -1.13 18.73 7.26
N ARG A 11 -0.08 18.30 6.55
CA ARG A 11 0.00 17.01 5.87
C ARG A 11 0.08 15.82 6.83
N THR A 12 0.92 15.94 7.87
CA THR A 12 1.01 14.93 8.93
C THR A 12 -0.31 14.82 9.67
N LEU A 13 -0.96 15.96 9.95
CA LEU A 13 -2.27 15.98 10.59
C LEU A 13 -3.33 15.28 9.73
N THR A 14 -3.37 15.54 8.41
CA THR A 14 -4.29 14.84 7.50
C THR A 14 -4.05 13.34 7.45
N VAL A 15 -2.80 12.88 7.48
CA VAL A 15 -2.53 11.43 7.47
C VAL A 15 -2.90 10.80 8.80
N VAL A 16 -2.56 11.43 9.94
CA VAL A 16 -2.96 10.92 11.25
C VAL A 16 -4.48 10.88 11.37
N ALA A 17 -5.17 11.93 10.95
CA ALA A 17 -6.63 11.97 10.91
C ALA A 17 -7.18 10.86 9.99
N ALA A 18 -6.66 10.71 8.78
CA ALA A 18 -7.10 9.68 7.84
C ALA A 18 -6.85 8.25 8.38
N LEU A 19 -5.71 8.00 9.03
CA LEU A 19 -5.40 6.71 9.66
C LEU A 19 -6.32 6.43 10.85
N LEU A 20 -6.58 7.43 11.69
CA LEU A 20 -7.52 7.30 12.81
C LEU A 20 -8.94 7.07 12.32
N THR A 21 -9.37 7.77 11.25
CA THR A 21 -10.66 7.53 10.60
C THR A 21 -10.71 6.14 9.99
N LEU A 22 -9.67 5.68 9.30
CA LEU A 22 -9.60 4.31 8.75
C LEU A 22 -9.68 3.25 9.85
N LEU A 23 -9.02 3.46 11.00
CA LEU A 23 -9.08 2.57 12.15
C LEU A 23 -10.44 2.59 12.85
N MET A 24 -11.01 3.78 13.06
CA MET A 24 -12.35 3.94 13.63
C MET A 24 -13.42 3.35 12.73
N LEU A 25 -13.27 3.47 11.42
CA LEU A 25 -14.12 2.78 10.48
C LEU A 25 -13.90 1.27 10.63
N ALA A 26 -12.68 0.76 10.48
CA ALA A 26 -12.40 -0.68 10.51
C ALA A 26 -12.81 -1.41 11.80
N TYR A 27 -12.75 -0.75 12.96
CA TYR A 27 -13.00 -1.35 14.27
C TYR A 27 -14.17 -0.71 15.04
N GLY A 28 -14.87 0.26 14.45
CA GLY A 28 -16.07 0.85 15.04
C GLY A 28 -17.33 0.13 14.58
N GLY A 29 -18.43 0.29 15.33
CA GLY A 29 -19.74 -0.32 15.01
C GLY A 29 -20.37 0.15 13.68
N VAL A 30 -19.74 1.10 12.98
CA VAL A 30 -20.14 1.52 11.62
C VAL A 30 -19.95 0.35 10.64
N MET A 31 -18.97 -0.51 10.86
CA MET A 31 -18.73 -1.66 10.00
C MET A 31 -19.82 -2.72 10.09
N ASP A 32 -20.51 -2.84 11.21
CA ASP A 32 -21.65 -3.76 11.33
C ASP A 32 -22.80 -3.37 10.38
N ALA A 33 -22.92 -2.08 10.06
CA ALA A 33 -23.89 -1.58 9.07
C ALA A 33 -23.35 -1.62 7.63
N VAL A 34 -22.04 -1.35 7.44
CA VAL A 34 -21.43 -1.25 6.11
C VAL A 34 -21.09 -2.63 5.53
N TYR A 35 -20.55 -3.56 6.31
CA TYR A 35 -20.16 -4.89 5.83
C TYR A 35 -21.30 -5.60 5.07
N PRO A 36 -22.52 -5.75 5.63
CA PRO A 36 -23.61 -6.43 4.93
C PRO A 36 -23.99 -5.76 3.60
N SER A 37 -23.90 -4.43 3.52
CA SER A 37 -24.22 -3.67 2.31
C SER A 37 -23.18 -3.87 1.19
N LEU A 38 -21.95 -4.25 1.53
CA LEU A 38 -20.90 -4.52 0.56
C LEU A 38 -21.07 -5.87 -0.12
N LEU A 39 -21.73 -6.85 0.51
CA LEU A 39 -21.88 -8.20 -0.02
C LEU A 39 -22.42 -8.20 -1.46
N GLY A 40 -23.49 -7.42 -1.74
CA GLY A 40 -24.05 -7.33 -3.08
C GLY A 40 -23.07 -6.77 -4.12
N VAL A 41 -22.12 -5.93 -3.72
CA VAL A 41 -21.04 -5.45 -4.60
C VAL A 41 -20.05 -6.58 -4.89
N PHE A 42 -19.66 -7.37 -3.89
CA PHE A 42 -18.74 -8.50 -4.10
C PHE A 42 -19.39 -9.60 -4.96
N GLU A 43 -20.66 -9.91 -4.73
CA GLU A 43 -21.43 -10.81 -5.59
C GLU A 43 -21.49 -10.30 -7.04
N TRP A 44 -21.73 -9.00 -7.23
CA TRP A 44 -21.72 -8.37 -8.55
C TRP A 44 -20.34 -8.43 -9.22
N LEU A 45 -19.25 -8.18 -8.48
CA LEU A 45 -17.87 -8.26 -9.00
C LEU A 45 -17.57 -9.63 -9.61
N GLU A 46 -18.10 -10.69 -9.01
CA GLU A 46 -17.96 -12.06 -9.50
C GLU A 46 -18.73 -12.36 -10.79
N THR A 47 -19.74 -11.56 -11.13
CA THR A 47 -20.52 -11.67 -12.38
C THR A 47 -19.90 -10.87 -13.53
N THR A 48 -18.94 -9.99 -13.24
CA THR A 48 -18.24 -9.21 -14.27
C THR A 48 -17.42 -10.12 -15.18
N TRP A 49 -17.07 -9.64 -16.38
CA TRP A 49 -16.18 -10.35 -17.29
C TRP A 49 -14.88 -10.79 -16.58
N PHE A 50 -14.27 -9.89 -15.79
CA PHE A 50 -13.06 -10.21 -15.03
C PHE A 50 -13.27 -11.33 -14.01
N GLY A 51 -14.39 -11.30 -13.27
CA GLY A 51 -14.76 -12.36 -12.34
C GLY A 51 -14.99 -13.70 -13.03
N VAL A 52 -15.66 -13.70 -14.18
CA VAL A 52 -15.91 -14.91 -14.98
C VAL A 52 -14.60 -15.49 -15.50
N ILE A 53 -13.72 -14.70 -16.14
CA ILE A 53 -12.40 -15.19 -16.59
C ILE A 53 -11.64 -15.76 -15.40
N GLY A 54 -11.54 -15.00 -14.30
CA GLY A 54 -10.76 -15.38 -13.13
C GLY A 54 -11.19 -16.72 -12.54
N LYS A 55 -12.50 -17.02 -12.56
CA LYS A 55 -13.06 -18.30 -12.07
C LYS A 55 -12.92 -19.45 -13.07
N THR A 56 -13.07 -19.17 -14.37
CA THR A 56 -13.21 -20.22 -15.39
C THR A 56 -11.88 -20.62 -16.03
N TRP A 57 -10.91 -19.71 -16.10
CA TRP A 57 -9.62 -19.93 -16.78
C TRP A 57 -8.46 -19.84 -15.77
N GLY A 58 -8.16 -20.96 -15.11
CA GLY A 58 -7.09 -21.02 -14.10
C GLY A 58 -5.72 -20.56 -14.61
N ALA A 59 -5.40 -20.82 -15.89
CA ALA A 59 -4.16 -20.34 -16.50
C ALA A 59 -4.11 -18.81 -16.62
N ALA A 60 -5.24 -18.16 -16.93
CA ALA A 60 -5.31 -16.71 -16.99
C ALA A 60 -5.16 -16.10 -15.59
N PHE A 61 -5.81 -16.70 -14.57
CA PHE A 61 -5.65 -16.29 -13.19
C PHE A 61 -4.19 -16.42 -12.71
N ALA A 62 -3.56 -17.57 -12.95
CA ALA A 62 -2.15 -17.81 -12.58
C ALA A 62 -1.18 -16.85 -13.28
N PHE A 63 -1.43 -16.52 -14.56
CA PHE A 63 -0.63 -15.53 -15.28
C PHE A 63 -0.75 -14.14 -14.66
N VAL A 64 -1.97 -13.70 -14.33
CA VAL A 64 -2.19 -12.40 -13.67
C VAL A 64 -1.56 -12.36 -12.28
N GLU A 65 -1.62 -13.46 -11.53
CA GLU A 65 -0.95 -13.61 -10.23
C GLU A 65 0.58 -13.49 -10.39
N ALA A 66 1.18 -14.12 -11.40
CA ALA A 66 2.60 -13.98 -11.67
C ALA A 66 2.99 -12.52 -11.97
N VAL A 67 2.20 -11.82 -12.80
CA VAL A 67 2.41 -10.38 -13.08
C VAL A 67 2.25 -9.54 -11.82
N HIS A 68 1.30 -9.87 -10.94
CA HIS A 68 1.13 -9.20 -9.65
C HIS A 68 2.37 -9.34 -8.76
N LEU A 69 2.94 -10.55 -8.68
CA LEU A 69 4.16 -10.81 -7.92
C LEU A 69 5.38 -10.09 -8.49
N LEU A 70 5.48 -9.96 -9.82
CA LEU A 70 6.51 -9.12 -10.45
C LEU A 70 6.33 -7.65 -10.09
N GLY A 71 5.09 -7.14 -10.09
CA GLY A 71 4.78 -5.79 -9.61
C GLY A 71 5.20 -5.59 -8.15
N LEU A 72 4.94 -6.58 -7.29
CA LEU A 72 5.30 -6.55 -5.88
C LEU A 72 6.83 -6.58 -5.69
N ALA A 73 7.54 -7.38 -6.48
CA ALA A 73 9.00 -7.42 -6.48
C ALA A 73 9.60 -6.08 -6.92
N LEU A 74 9.05 -5.44 -7.95
CA LEU A 74 9.45 -4.10 -8.40
C LEU A 74 9.20 -3.06 -7.30
N LEU A 75 8.01 -3.06 -6.69
CA LEU A 75 7.64 -2.15 -5.62
C LEU A 75 8.57 -2.33 -4.41
N GLY A 76 8.71 -3.57 -3.93
CA GLY A 76 9.57 -3.91 -2.79
C GLY A 76 11.03 -3.59 -3.05
N GLY A 77 11.54 -3.89 -4.25
CA GLY A 77 12.90 -3.50 -4.66
C GLY A 77 13.13 -2.00 -4.63
N CYS A 78 12.14 -1.20 -5.07
CA CYS A 78 12.23 0.26 -5.01
C CYS A 78 12.21 0.80 -3.58
N VAL A 79 11.40 0.21 -2.70
CA VAL A 79 11.37 0.55 -1.26
C VAL A 79 12.73 0.23 -0.64
N LEU A 80 13.27 -0.97 -0.83
CA LEU A 80 14.56 -1.37 -0.30
C LEU A 80 15.72 -0.52 -0.84
N ALA A 81 15.77 -0.25 -2.14
CA ALA A 81 16.82 0.57 -2.74
C ALA A 81 16.71 2.04 -2.31
N GLY A 82 15.51 2.61 -2.32
CA GLY A 82 15.27 4.01 -1.97
C GLY A 82 15.48 4.27 -0.47
N ASP A 83 14.85 3.48 0.38
CA ASP A 83 14.95 3.64 1.83
C ASP A 83 16.29 3.14 2.37
N GLY A 84 16.87 2.08 1.78
CA GLY A 84 18.24 1.63 2.09
C GLY A 84 19.29 2.69 1.78
N ARG A 85 19.06 3.50 0.74
CA ARG A 85 19.92 4.66 0.45
C ARG A 85 19.83 5.76 1.49
N LEU A 86 18.63 6.03 2.01
CA LEU A 86 18.39 7.00 3.08
C LEU A 86 19.03 6.54 4.41
N LEU A 87 19.07 5.23 4.65
CA LEU A 87 19.76 4.63 5.79
C LEU A 87 21.29 4.58 5.63
N GLY A 88 21.81 4.78 4.42
CA GLY A 88 23.23 4.73 4.12
C GLY A 88 23.77 3.31 3.93
N VAL A 89 22.93 2.34 3.58
CA VAL A 89 23.29 0.92 3.43
C VAL A 89 23.41 0.52 1.96
N VAL A 90 22.59 1.09 1.07
CA VAL A 90 22.47 0.68 -0.34
C VAL A 90 22.70 1.89 -1.27
N LEU A 91 23.39 1.69 -2.40
CA LEU A 91 23.64 2.72 -3.43
C LEU A 91 24.32 4.01 -2.89
N THR A 92 25.18 3.87 -1.88
CA THR A 92 25.86 4.99 -1.20
C THR A 92 26.68 5.88 -2.13
N ASP A 93 27.13 5.31 -3.25
CA ASP A 93 28.01 5.94 -4.24
C ASP A 93 27.23 6.87 -5.19
N VAL A 94 25.89 6.81 -5.16
CA VAL A 94 24.99 7.61 -5.99
C VAL A 94 24.36 8.73 -5.13
N PRO A 95 24.15 9.94 -5.68
CA PRO A 95 23.43 11.01 -4.98
C PRO A 95 22.04 10.57 -4.50
N VAL A 96 21.70 10.85 -3.24
CA VAL A 96 20.43 10.43 -2.60
C VAL A 96 19.21 10.85 -3.42
N GLN A 97 19.17 12.11 -3.87
CA GLN A 97 18.04 12.65 -4.64
C GLN A 97 17.81 11.85 -5.94
N THR A 98 18.88 11.47 -6.64
CA THR A 98 18.79 10.66 -7.86
C THR A 98 18.16 9.30 -7.57
N VAL A 99 18.61 8.62 -6.51
CA VAL A 99 18.07 7.30 -6.13
C VAL A 99 16.61 7.41 -5.75
N VAL A 100 16.25 8.38 -4.91
CA VAL A 100 14.85 8.59 -4.46
C VAL A 100 13.93 8.92 -5.63
N GLU A 101 14.35 9.75 -6.58
CA GLU A 101 13.50 10.12 -7.73
C GLU A 101 13.30 8.97 -8.73
N ARG A 102 14.37 8.20 -8.99
CA ARG A 102 14.31 7.05 -9.90
C ARG A 102 13.48 5.93 -9.29
N THR A 103 13.73 5.60 -8.02
CA THR A 103 12.95 4.59 -7.30
C THR A 103 11.49 5.00 -7.16
N HIS A 104 11.16 6.28 -6.96
CA HIS A 104 9.76 6.72 -6.92
C HIS A 104 9.01 6.44 -8.22
N ARG A 105 9.61 6.74 -9.39
CA ARG A 105 8.96 6.50 -10.69
C ARG A 105 8.67 5.02 -10.91
N VAL A 106 9.65 4.15 -10.64
CA VAL A 106 9.49 2.70 -10.77
C VAL A 106 8.52 2.16 -9.71
N PHE A 107 8.55 2.71 -8.50
CA PHE A 107 7.61 2.37 -7.43
C PHE A 107 6.16 2.63 -7.84
N VAL A 108 5.87 3.80 -8.43
CA VAL A 108 4.50 4.13 -8.87
C VAL A 108 4.05 3.16 -9.96
N PHE A 109 4.94 2.83 -10.90
CA PHE A 109 4.65 1.83 -11.93
C PHE A 109 4.36 0.44 -11.34
N GLY A 110 5.20 -0.04 -10.41
CA GLY A 110 4.97 -1.31 -9.72
C GLY A 110 3.67 -1.32 -8.92
N LEU A 111 3.36 -0.23 -8.22
CA LEU A 111 2.09 -0.05 -7.51
C LEU A 111 0.90 -0.10 -8.46
N SER A 112 0.97 0.58 -9.61
CA SER A 112 -0.09 0.52 -10.63
C SER A 112 -0.31 -0.90 -11.15
N ILE A 113 0.76 -1.66 -11.42
CA ILE A 113 0.64 -3.08 -11.79
C ILE A 113 -0.08 -3.86 -10.70
N CYS A 114 0.35 -3.73 -9.43
CA CYS A 114 -0.27 -4.43 -8.30
C CYS A 114 -1.75 -4.07 -8.12
N LEU A 115 -2.13 -2.80 -8.31
CA LEU A 115 -3.53 -2.37 -8.19
C LEU A 115 -4.40 -2.97 -9.29
N VAL A 116 -3.98 -2.86 -10.55
CA VAL A 116 -4.76 -3.36 -11.70
C VAL A 116 -4.93 -4.88 -11.62
N THR A 117 -3.83 -5.60 -11.39
CA THR A 117 -3.87 -7.06 -11.24
C THR A 117 -4.58 -7.51 -9.96
N GLY A 118 -4.44 -6.76 -8.87
CA GLY A 118 -5.14 -7.02 -7.61
C GLY A 118 -6.65 -6.89 -7.74
N ILE A 119 -7.14 -5.88 -8.46
CA ILE A 119 -8.57 -5.71 -8.77
C ILE A 119 -9.09 -6.89 -9.58
N PHE A 120 -8.35 -7.32 -10.61
CA PHE A 120 -8.70 -8.50 -11.40
C PHE A 120 -8.83 -9.75 -10.52
N MET A 121 -7.82 -10.03 -9.70
CA MET A 121 -7.85 -11.20 -8.80
C MET A 121 -9.01 -11.10 -7.80
N ALA A 122 -9.26 -9.91 -7.25
CA ALA A 122 -10.38 -9.69 -6.34
C ALA A 122 -11.73 -10.00 -6.98
N CYS A 123 -11.93 -9.68 -8.26
CA CYS A 123 -13.16 -10.04 -8.98
C CYS A 123 -13.32 -11.57 -9.14
N GLY A 124 -12.21 -12.31 -9.31
CA GLY A 124 -12.24 -13.76 -9.49
C GLY A 124 -12.59 -14.56 -8.23
N VAL A 125 -12.37 -13.98 -7.04
CA VAL A 125 -12.60 -14.65 -5.75
C VAL A 125 -13.35 -13.74 -4.76
N ALA A 126 -14.20 -12.84 -5.26
CA ALA A 126 -14.74 -11.72 -4.49
C ALA A 126 -15.51 -12.16 -3.24
N THR A 127 -16.40 -13.13 -3.36
CA THR A 127 -17.20 -13.62 -2.22
C THR A 127 -16.30 -14.33 -1.20
N LYS A 128 -15.27 -15.05 -1.66
CA LYS A 128 -14.30 -15.71 -0.78
C LYS A 128 -13.53 -14.69 0.06
N ILE A 129 -13.01 -13.63 -0.57
CA ILE A 129 -12.22 -12.61 0.12
C ILE A 129 -13.06 -11.70 1.01
N TYR A 130 -14.36 -11.53 0.72
CA TYR A 130 -15.28 -10.77 1.56
C TYR A 130 -15.35 -11.35 2.98
N TYR A 131 -15.47 -12.67 3.11
CA TYR A 131 -15.54 -13.36 4.40
C TYR A 131 -14.18 -13.55 5.08
N LEU A 132 -13.06 -13.22 4.42
CA LEU A 132 -11.72 -13.35 4.96
C LEU A 132 -11.28 -12.04 5.63
N PRO A 133 -11.17 -11.98 6.98
CA PRO A 133 -10.78 -10.75 7.69
C PRO A 133 -9.40 -10.21 7.24
N VAL A 134 -8.50 -11.12 6.86
CA VAL A 134 -7.14 -10.81 6.39
C VAL A 134 -7.14 -9.94 5.14
N TYR A 135 -8.12 -10.12 4.25
CA TYR A 135 -8.26 -9.28 3.07
C TYR A 135 -8.49 -7.81 3.45
N TRP A 136 -9.35 -7.56 4.43
CA TRP A 136 -9.62 -6.21 4.93
C TRP A 136 -8.39 -5.58 5.58
N PHE A 137 -7.59 -6.35 6.35
CA PHE A 137 -6.31 -5.88 6.88
C PHE A 137 -5.31 -5.52 5.79
N LYS A 138 -5.23 -6.30 4.71
CA LYS A 138 -4.41 -5.96 3.55
C LYS A 138 -4.87 -4.65 2.92
N MET A 139 -6.17 -4.44 2.75
CA MET A 139 -6.71 -3.22 2.15
C MET A 139 -6.46 -1.98 3.03
N LEU A 140 -6.55 -2.12 4.36
CA LEU A 140 -6.20 -1.07 5.29
C LEU A 140 -4.70 -0.75 5.25
N ALA A 141 -3.84 -1.77 5.27
CA ALA A 141 -2.39 -1.61 5.17
C ALA A 141 -1.98 -0.94 3.85
N LEU A 142 -2.60 -1.34 2.73
CA LEU A 142 -2.34 -0.75 1.41
C LEU A 142 -2.75 0.73 1.39
N SER A 143 -3.94 1.05 1.91
CA SER A 143 -4.44 2.42 1.98
C SER A 143 -3.54 3.29 2.86
N ALA A 144 -3.15 2.79 4.03
CA ALA A 144 -2.22 3.45 4.93
C ALA A 144 -0.84 3.68 4.27
N GLY A 145 -0.31 2.67 3.55
CA GLY A 145 0.95 2.76 2.82
C GLY A 145 0.92 3.77 1.69
N MET A 146 -0.16 3.83 0.92
CA MET A 146 -0.33 4.84 -0.13
C MET A 146 -0.41 6.25 0.47
N LEU A 147 -1.22 6.45 1.51
CA LEU A 147 -1.32 7.74 2.20
C LEU A 147 0.02 8.18 2.78
N PHE A 148 0.73 7.28 3.48
CA PHE A 148 2.05 7.57 4.02
C PHE A 148 3.07 7.92 2.92
N HIS A 149 3.12 7.13 1.85
CA HIS A 149 4.09 7.34 0.77
C HIS A 149 3.86 8.66 0.04
N PHE A 150 2.63 8.94 -0.40
CA PHE A 150 2.35 10.12 -1.21
C PHE A 150 2.25 11.41 -0.38
N GLN A 151 1.74 11.35 0.85
CA GLN A 151 1.43 12.56 1.61
C GLN A 151 2.52 12.95 2.61
N ILE A 152 3.33 11.98 3.08
CA ILE A 152 4.43 12.23 4.01
C ILE A 152 5.78 12.03 3.32
N ARG A 153 6.07 10.81 2.82
CA ARG A 153 7.40 10.46 2.32
C ARG A 153 7.79 11.28 1.09
N ARG A 154 6.95 11.29 0.04
CA ARG A 154 7.24 11.98 -1.22
C ARG A 154 7.46 13.49 -1.05
N PRO A 155 6.61 14.23 -0.31
CA PRO A 155 6.80 15.67 -0.18
C PRO A 155 7.97 16.01 0.75
N LEU A 156 8.22 15.21 1.79
CA LEU A 156 9.38 15.41 2.67
C LEU A 156 10.69 15.25 1.90
N LEU A 157 10.83 14.18 1.13
CA LEU A 157 12.04 13.88 0.35
C LEU A 157 12.16 14.69 -0.95
N GLY A 158 11.13 15.46 -1.31
CA GLY A 158 11.17 16.41 -2.43
C GLY A 158 11.84 17.74 -2.07
N HIS A 159 12.09 18.00 -0.78
CA HIS A 159 12.90 19.14 -0.33
C HIS A 159 14.39 18.78 -0.35
N ASP A 160 15.25 19.77 -0.18
CA ASP A 160 16.69 19.52 -0.06
C ASP A 160 16.99 18.67 1.18
N ILE A 161 17.29 17.40 0.93
CA ILE A 161 17.50 16.36 1.95
C ILE A 161 18.67 16.73 2.88
N GLN A 162 19.63 17.53 2.40
CA GLN A 162 20.78 17.98 3.21
C GLN A 162 20.36 18.92 4.35
N ASN A 163 19.24 19.63 4.20
CA ASN A 163 18.71 20.56 5.20
C ASN A 163 17.73 19.88 6.17
N LEU A 164 17.44 18.59 5.99
CA LEU A 164 16.52 17.83 6.85
C LEU A 164 17.27 17.18 8.00
N ASN A 165 16.59 17.02 9.14
CA ASN A 165 17.15 16.28 10.27
C ASN A 165 17.42 14.82 9.87
N PRO A 166 18.67 14.33 9.96
CA PRO A 166 19.04 12.97 9.54
C PRO A 166 18.26 11.86 10.27
N VAL A 167 17.89 12.08 11.54
CA VAL A 167 17.11 11.12 12.32
C VAL A 167 15.70 10.98 11.74
N VAL A 168 15.06 12.09 11.37
CA VAL A 168 13.71 12.07 10.77
C VAL A 168 13.72 11.34 9.44
N VAL A 169 14.72 11.59 8.60
CA VAL A 169 14.89 10.91 7.30
C VAL A 169 15.03 9.40 7.48
N LYS A 170 15.85 8.96 8.44
CA LYS A 170 16.03 7.53 8.75
C LYS A 170 14.75 6.90 9.31
N MET A 171 14.04 7.59 10.20
CA MET A 171 12.78 7.10 10.76
C MET A 171 11.69 6.93 9.69
N VAL A 172 11.61 7.86 8.73
CA VAL A 172 10.69 7.77 7.59
C VAL A 172 11.04 6.59 6.68
N ALA A 173 12.33 6.35 6.45
CA ALA A 173 12.81 5.19 5.70
C ALA A 173 12.41 3.86 6.36
N VAL A 174 12.63 3.72 7.68
CA VAL A 174 12.22 2.53 8.44
C VAL A 174 10.71 2.35 8.43
N ALA A 175 9.94 3.42 8.67
CA ALA A 175 8.48 3.37 8.65
C ALA A 175 7.94 2.94 7.28
N SER A 176 8.51 3.47 6.20
CA SER A 176 8.18 3.08 4.82
C SER A 176 8.39 1.58 4.60
N MET A 177 9.56 1.04 4.98
CA MET A 177 9.86 -0.38 4.86
C MET A 177 8.87 -1.25 5.63
N LEU A 178 8.55 -0.89 6.89
CA LEU A 178 7.62 -1.65 7.72
C LEU A 178 6.20 -1.66 7.15
N VAL A 179 5.72 -0.52 6.65
CA VAL A 179 4.38 -0.43 6.08
C VAL A 179 4.27 -1.28 4.82
N TRP A 180 5.22 -1.17 3.89
CA TRP A 180 5.19 -1.98 2.66
C TRP A 180 5.45 -3.46 2.91
N PHE A 181 6.26 -3.80 3.92
CA PHE A 181 6.39 -5.18 4.39
C PHE A 181 5.06 -5.72 4.91
N MET A 182 4.32 -4.94 5.71
CA MET A 182 2.99 -5.33 6.21
C MET A 182 2.00 -5.56 5.06
N VAL A 183 2.01 -4.72 4.02
CA VAL A 183 1.18 -4.90 2.81
C VAL A 183 1.50 -6.22 2.09
N ALA A 184 2.78 -6.55 1.96
CA ALA A 184 3.21 -7.80 1.35
C ALA A 184 2.86 -9.03 2.22
N ALA A 185 3.12 -8.95 3.53
CA ALA A 185 2.88 -10.02 4.49
C ALA A 185 1.39 -10.38 4.59
N THR A 186 0.52 -9.37 4.77
CA THR A 186 -0.95 -9.55 4.76
C THR A 186 -1.45 -10.09 3.43
N GLY A 187 -0.82 -9.68 2.31
CA GLY A 187 -1.10 -10.25 1.00
C GLY A 187 -0.83 -11.75 0.91
N ARG A 188 0.34 -12.21 1.38
CA ARG A 188 0.67 -13.64 1.39
C ARG A 188 -0.21 -14.42 2.35
N TRP A 189 -0.59 -13.81 3.47
CA TRP A 189 -1.44 -14.45 4.48
C TRP A 189 -2.82 -14.83 3.94
N ILE A 190 -3.40 -14.08 2.99
CA ILE A 190 -4.69 -14.42 2.35
C ILE A 190 -4.67 -15.85 1.77
N GLY A 191 -3.54 -16.27 1.20
CA GLY A 191 -3.37 -17.62 0.63
C GLY A 191 -3.19 -18.73 1.66
N PHE A 192 -3.03 -18.39 2.95
CA PHE A 192 -2.88 -19.34 4.05
C PHE A 192 -4.07 -19.34 5.03
N SER A 193 -4.94 -18.33 4.97
CA SER A 193 -6.03 -18.12 5.92
C SER A 193 -7.38 -18.71 5.52
N GLY A 194 -7.45 -19.50 4.44
CA GLY A 194 -8.68 -20.19 4.02
C GLY A 194 -8.51 -21.00 2.76
#